data_AF-A0A6C9EIK7-F1
#
_entry.id   AF-A0A6C9EIK7-F1
#
_cell.length_a   1.000
_cell.length_b   1.000
_cell.length_c   1.000
_cell.angle_alpha   90.00
_cell.angle_beta   90.00
_cell.angle_gamma   90.00
#
_symmetry.space_group_name_H-M   'P 1'
#
loop_
_entity.id
_entity.type
_entity.pdbx_description
1 polymer ?
#
loop_
_entity_poly.entity_id
_entity_poly.type
_entity_poly.pdbx_seq_one_letter_code
_entity_poly.pdbx_strand_id
1 'polypeptide(L)' 'MTAIDETDQRILTMLEADGRATLAQLAQATGLSVSAAQSRVQKLEKRGIIKGY' A
#
# COMPACT_ATOMS: atom_id res chain seq x y z
N MET A 1 -10.86 10.15 12.44
CA MET A 1 -9.94 8.98 12.40
C MET A 1 -10.21 8.22 11.12
N THR A 2 -9.40 8.40 10.09
CA THR A 2 -9.59 7.72 8.81
C THR A 2 -9.25 6.25 9.01
N ALA A 3 -10.21 5.35 8.87
CA ALA A 3 -9.98 3.92 9.02
C ALA A 3 -8.97 3.44 7.97
N ILE A 4 -8.03 2.60 8.38
CA ILE A 4 -7.22 1.78 7.48
C ILE A 4 -8.06 0.53 7.22
N ASP A 5 -8.29 0.18 5.97
CA ASP A 5 -8.96 -1.07 5.63
C ASP A 5 -7.96 -2.23 5.51
N GLU A 6 -8.47 -3.46 5.41
CA GLU A 6 -7.62 -4.67 5.33
C GLU A 6 -6.66 -4.64 4.13
N THR A 7 -7.04 -3.96 3.04
CA THR A 7 -6.18 -3.85 1.86
C THR A 7 -5.01 -2.92 2.13
N ASP A 8 -5.29 -1.76 2.72
CA ASP A 8 -4.27 -0.82 3.16
C ASP A 8 -3.32 -1.49 4.18
N GLN A 9 -3.85 -2.30 5.11
CA GLN A 9 -3.06 -3.08 6.07
C GLN A 9 -2.12 -4.08 5.38
N ARG A 10 -2.59 -4.80 4.35
CA ARG A 10 -1.76 -5.71 3.55
C ARG A 10 -0.64 -4.99 2.82
N ILE A 11 -0.94 -3.82 2.23
CA ILE A 11 0.08 -2.99 1.56
C ILE A 11 1.16 -2.58 2.56
N LEU A 12 0.77 -2.10 3.73
CA LEU A 12 1.72 -1.69 4.77
C LEU A 12 2.57 -2.87 5.26
N THR A 13 1.94 -4.02 5.51
CA THR A 13 2.65 -5.24 5.95
C THR A 13 3.69 -5.68 4.91
N MET A 14 3.34 -5.59 3.63
CA MET A 14 4.25 -5.96 2.56
C MET A 14 5.40 -4.97 2.39
N LEU A 15 5.13 -3.66 2.49
CA LEU A 15 6.16 -2.63 2.44
C LEU A 15 7.07 -2.64 3.69
N GLU A 16 6.55 -3.03 4.84
CA GLU A 16 7.33 -3.20 6.07
C GLU A 16 8.28 -4.40 5.96
N ALA A 17 7.84 -5.48 5.31
CA ALA A 17 8.68 -6.65 5.04
C ALA A 17 9.69 -6.40 3.90
N ASP A 18 9.28 -5.69 2.85
CA ASP A 18 10.10 -5.35 1.69
C ASP A 18 9.77 -3.94 1.19
N GLY A 19 10.56 -2.94 1.65
CA GLY A 19 10.40 -1.54 1.22
C GLY A 19 10.66 -1.30 -0.27
N ARG A 20 11.24 -2.28 -0.98
CA ARG A 20 11.46 -2.23 -2.43
C ARG A 20 10.36 -2.91 -3.22
N ALA A 21 9.30 -3.39 -2.55
CA ALA A 21 8.16 -4.00 -3.21
C ALA A 21 7.54 -3.02 -4.23
N THR A 22 7.42 -3.50 -5.46
CA THR A 22 6.84 -2.73 -6.57
C THR A 22 5.31 -2.68 -6.46
N LEU A 23 4.70 -1.70 -7.12
CA LEU A 23 3.24 -1.59 -7.24
C LEU A 23 2.59 -2.86 -7.82
N ALA A 24 3.30 -3.58 -8.70
CA ALA A 24 2.82 -4.83 -9.28
C ALA A 24 2.77 -5.96 -8.23
N GLN A 25 3.80 -6.06 -7.38
CA GLN A 25 3.84 -7.04 -6.30
C GLN A 25 2.77 -6.75 -5.25
N LEU A 26 2.58 -5.47 -4.89
CA LEU A 26 1.49 -5.06 -3.99
C LEU A 26 0.13 -5.42 -4.57
N ALA A 27 -0.10 -5.11 -5.85
CA ALA A 27 -1.35 -5.42 -6.54
C ALA A 27 -1.65 -6.93 -6.53
N GLN A 28 -0.65 -7.76 -6.82
CA GLN A 28 -0.77 -9.22 -6.75
C GLN A 28 -1.12 -9.70 -5.34
N ALA A 29 -0.44 -9.19 -4.31
CA ALA A 29 -0.65 -9.59 -2.92
C ALA A 29 -2.02 -9.15 -2.37
N THR A 30 -2.54 -8.02 -2.85
CA THR A 30 -3.85 -7.50 -2.42
C THR A 30 -5.01 -7.96 -3.29
N GLY A 31 -4.76 -8.59 -4.44
CA GLY A 31 -5.79 -8.91 -5.44
C GLY A 31 -6.36 -7.67 -6.13
N LEU A 32 -5.61 -6.58 -6.17
CA LEU A 32 -6.01 -5.33 -6.81
C LEU A 32 -5.39 -5.22 -8.22
N SER A 33 -5.90 -4.30 -9.01
CA SER A 33 -5.13 -3.81 -10.17
C SER A 33 -3.96 -2.94 -9.72
N VAL A 34 -2.93 -2.81 -10.56
CA VAL A 34 -1.76 -1.96 -10.29
C VAL A 34 -2.16 -0.50 -10.05
N SER A 35 -3.13 0.03 -10.80
CA SER A 35 -3.64 1.40 -10.62
C SER A 35 -4.40 1.59 -9.31
N ALA A 36 -5.14 0.57 -8.86
CA ALA A 36 -5.81 0.59 -7.56
C ALA A 36 -4.79 0.53 -6.42
N ALA A 37 -3.78 -0.34 -6.50
CA ALA A 37 -2.69 -0.41 -5.52
C ALA A 37 -1.93 0.94 -5.44
N GLN A 38 -1.62 1.56 -6.59
CA GLN A 38 -1.02 2.89 -6.64
C GLN A 38 -1.88 3.94 -5.93
N SER A 39 -3.19 3.93 -6.18
CA SER A 39 -4.11 4.87 -5.53
C SER A 39 -4.17 4.67 -4.01
N ARG A 40 -4.06 3.42 -3.53
CA ARG A 40 -3.97 3.10 -2.09
C ARG A 40 -2.67 3.63 -1.48
N VAL A 41 -1.53 3.33 -2.10
CA VAL A 41 -0.22 3.81 -1.65
C VAL A 41 -0.21 5.34 -1.58
N GLN A 42 -0.66 6.03 -2.62
CA GLN A 42 -0.75 7.50 -2.63
C GLN A 42 -1.66 8.05 -1.51
N LYS A 43 -2.78 7.38 -1.20
CA LYS A 43 -3.63 7.77 -0.08
C LYS A 43 -2.89 7.61 1.25
N LEU A 44 -2.15 6.52 1.43
CA LEU A 44 -1.37 6.25 2.65
C LEU A 44 -0.23 7.25 2.82
N GLU A 45 0.46 7.62 1.74
CA GLU A 45 1.46 8.68 1.70
C GLU A 45 0.86 10.05 2.05
N LYS A 46 -0.25 10.43 1.39
CA LYS A 46 -0.95 11.71 1.67
C LYS A 46 -1.46 11.80 3.11
N ARG A 47 -1.77 10.66 3.72
CA ARG A 47 -2.17 10.56 5.14
C ARG A 47 -0.98 10.60 6.10
N GLY A 48 0.26 10.60 5.59
CA GLY A 48 1.49 10.57 6.40
C GLY A 48 1.75 9.22 7.07
N ILE A 49 1.08 8.16 6.63
CA ILE A 49 1.26 6.79 7.15
C ILE A 49 2.53 6.20 6.54
N ILE A 50 2.66 6.28 5.21
CA ILE A 50 3.92 5.99 4.51
C ILE A 50 4.73 7.28 4.47
N LYS A 51 5.93 7.26 5.06
CA LYS A 51 6.82 8.43 5.18
C LYS A 51 8.06 8.35 4.29
N GLY A 52 8.31 7.19 3.68
CA GLY A 52 9.47 6.91 2.84
C GLY A 52 9.44 5.47 2.34
N TYR A 53 10.35 5.17 1.42
CA TYR A 53 10.58 3.85 0.82
C TYR A 53 11.88 3.26 1.35
#